data_AF-A0A353LUZ7-F1
#
_entry.id   AF-A0A353LUZ7-F1
#
_cell.length_a   1.000
_cell.length_b   1.000
_cell.length_c   1.000
_cell.angle_alpha   90.00
_cell.angle_beta   90.00
_cell.angle_gamma   90.00
#
_symmetry.space_group_name_H-M   'P 1'
#
loop_
_entity.id
_entity.type
_entity.pdbx_description
1 polymer ?
#
loop_
_entity_poly.entity_id
_entity_poly.type
_entity_poly.pdbx_seq_one_letter_code
_entity_poly.pdbx_strand_id
1 'polypeptide(L)' 'MQAQDPRPLVAGNWKMNGLLSSLEEVDKLAAGIANGARPACDVMLCPPAPLLLAMRERIGEA' A
#
# COMPACT_ATOMS: atom_id res chain seq x y z
N MET A 1 23.19 -18.06 16.48
CA MET A 1 22.23 -17.02 16.11
C MET A 1 21.36 -17.60 15.01
N GLN A 2 20.14 -18.04 15.30
CA GLN A 2 19.25 -18.50 14.23
C GLN A 2 18.79 -17.28 13.45
N ALA A 3 18.95 -17.29 12.13
CA ALA A 3 18.40 -16.26 11.27
C ALA A 3 16.89 -16.52 11.17
N GLN A 4 16.08 -15.57 11.64
CA GLN A 4 14.65 -15.57 11.37
C GLN A 4 14.45 -15.22 9.89
N ASP A 5 13.65 -16.01 9.17
CA ASP A 5 13.33 -15.68 7.78
C ASP A 5 12.69 -14.29 7.71
N PRO A 6 13.13 -13.42 6.78
CA PRO A 6 12.58 -12.08 6.65
C PRO A 6 11.10 -12.15 6.27
N ARG A 7 10.29 -11.29 6.89
CA ARG A 7 8.88 -11.14 6.52
C ARG A 7 8.78 -10.70 5.06
N PRO A 8 8.00 -11.38 4.20
CA PRO A 8 7.87 -11.00 2.79
C PRO A 8 7.24 -9.60 2.63
N LEU A 9 7.64 -8.88 1.58
CA LEU A 9 7.10 -7.57 1.23
C LEU A 9 6.57 -7.58 -0.20
N VAL A 10 5.32 -7.16 -0.37
CA VAL A 10 4.72 -6.89 -1.69
C VAL A 10 4.67 -5.38 -1.90
N ALA A 11 5.49 -4.87 -2.80
CA ALA A 11 5.60 -3.44 -3.11
C ALA A 11 5.00 -3.13 -4.49
N GLY A 12 3.92 -2.35 -4.51
CA GLY A 12 3.28 -1.85 -5.74
C GLY A 12 3.89 -0.54 -6.20
N ASN A 13 4.85 -0.59 -7.13
CA ASN A 13 5.43 0.61 -7.73
C ASN A 13 4.56 1.13 -8.89
N TRP A 14 3.93 2.29 -8.69
CA TRP A 14 3.07 2.90 -9.71
C TRP A 14 3.88 3.59 -10.82
N LYS A 15 5.19 3.74 -10.64
CA LYS A 15 6.07 4.48 -11.55
C LYS A 15 5.53 5.90 -11.75
N MET A 16 5.32 6.33 -12.99
CA MET A 16 4.72 7.61 -13.34
C MET A 16 3.24 7.45 -13.75
N ASN A 17 2.51 6.53 -13.10
CA ASN A 17 1.09 6.32 -13.34
C ASN A 17 0.28 6.74 -12.11
N GLY A 18 -0.88 7.33 -12.37
CA GLY A 18 -1.83 7.72 -11.33
C GLY A 18 -2.24 9.19 -11.47
N LEU A 19 -3.54 9.43 -11.32
CA LEU A 19 -4.14 10.73 -11.10
C LEU A 19 -4.81 10.72 -9.72
N LEU A 20 -5.37 11.85 -9.29
CA LEU A 20 -6.14 11.91 -8.04
C LEU A 20 -7.31 10.92 -8.02
N SER A 21 -7.94 10.66 -9.18
CA SER A 21 -8.99 9.64 -9.30
C SER A 21 -8.47 8.23 -9.05
N SER A 22 -7.20 7.94 -9.37
CA SER A 22 -6.59 6.62 -9.16
C SER A 22 -6.44 6.26 -7.68
N LEU A 23 -6.60 7.22 -6.76
CA LEU A 23 -6.55 6.96 -5.33
C LEU A 23 -7.71 6.08 -4.84
N GLU A 24 -8.78 5.91 -5.62
CA GLU A 24 -9.82 4.92 -5.31
C GLU A 24 -9.29 3.48 -5.22
N GLU A 25 -8.19 3.17 -5.92
CA GLU A 25 -7.55 1.86 -5.85
C GLU A 25 -6.90 1.61 -4.48
N VAL A 26 -6.47 2.67 -3.81
CA VAL A 26 -5.93 2.59 -2.44
C VAL A 26 -7.03 2.22 -1.46
N ASP A 27 -8.22 2.83 -1.61
CA ASP A 27 -9.37 2.54 -0.75
C ASP A 27 -9.85 1.10 -0.95
N LYS A 28 -9.90 0.64 -2.21
CA LYS A 28 -10.22 -0.76 -2.55
C LYS A 28 -9.21 -1.73 -1.93
N LEU A 29 -7.91 -1.42 -2.01
CA LEU A 29 -6.86 -2.25 -1.42
C LEU A 29 -6.96 -2.29 0.10
N ALA A 30 -7.12 -1.14 0.76
CA ALA A 30 -7.26 -1.04 2.21
C ALA A 30 -8.48 -1.81 2.71
N ALA A 31 -9.64 -1.65 2.04
CA ALA A 31 -10.85 -2.39 2.35
C ALA A 31 -10.68 -3.91 2.12
N GLY A 32 -9.98 -4.31 1.06
CA GLY A 32 -9.67 -5.72 0.79
C GLY A 32 -8.81 -6.36 1.86
N ILE A 33 -7.82 -5.62 2.39
CA ILE A 33 -6.96 -6.09 3.49
C ILE A 33 -7.74 -6.14 4.81
N ALA A 34 -8.58 -5.14 5.10
CA ALA A 34 -9.34 -5.06 6.34
C ALA A 34 -10.47 -6.09 6.43
N ASN A 35 -11.17 -6.34 5.33
CA ASN A 35 -12.30 -7.27 5.29
C ASN A 35 -11.87 -8.72 4.99
N GLY A 36 -10.61 -8.92 4.58
CA GLY A 36 -10.06 -10.22 4.22
C GLY A 36 -9.22 -10.86 5.33
N ALA A 37 -8.62 -12.01 5.01
CA ALA A 37 -7.57 -12.58 5.86
C ALA A 37 -6.33 -11.67 5.81
N ARG A 38 -5.77 -11.39 6.99
CA ARG A 38 -4.56 -10.55 7.08
C ARG A 38 -3.43 -11.18 6.23
N PRO A 39 -2.79 -10.41 5.33
CA PRO A 39 -1.69 -10.94 4.54
C PRO A 39 -0.55 -11.46 5.42
N ALA A 40 0.07 -12.57 5.00
CA ALA A 40 1.29 -13.09 5.61
C ALA A 40 2.55 -12.27 5.25
N CYS A 41 2.37 -11.11 4.63
CA CYS A 41 3.39 -10.20 4.17
C CYS A 41 3.09 -8.77 4.63
N ASP A 42 4.05 -7.88 4.42
CA ASP A 42 3.83 -6.44 4.43
C ASP A 42 3.43 -5.97 3.04
N VAL A 43 2.63 -4.90 2.99
CA VAL A 43 2.12 -4.32 1.73
C VAL A 43 2.53 -2.86 1.70
N MET A 44 3.13 -2.45 0.58
CA MET A 44 3.56 -1.07 0.34
C MET A 44 3.10 -0.61 -1.05
N LEU A 45 2.70 0.66 -1.15
CA LEU A 45 2.48 1.35 -2.42
C LEU A 45 3.49 2.48 -2.61
N CYS A 46 4.00 2.64 -3.84
CA CYS A 46 4.91 3.73 -4.22
C CYS A 46 4.27 4.55 -5.35
N PRO A 47 3.44 5.56 -5.03
CA PRO A 47 2.85 6.43 -6.04
C PRO A 47 3.86 7.49 -6.54
N PRO A 48 3.59 8.15 -7.68
CA PRO A 48 4.26 9.39 -8.06
C PRO A 48 4.21 10.42 -6.92
N ALA A 49 5.30 11.17 -6.73
CA ALA A 49 5.47 12.10 -5.61
C ALA A 49 4.28 13.06 -5.35
N PRO A 50 3.63 13.66 -6.38
CA PRO A 50 2.50 14.56 -6.16
C PRO A 50 1.28 13.92 -5.47
N LEU A 51 1.15 12.59 -5.51
CA LEU A 51 0.02 11.87 -4.91
C LEU A 51 0.28 11.44 -3.47
N LEU A 52 1.50 11.59 -2.94
CA LEU A 52 1.87 11.10 -1.61
C LEU A 52 1.00 11.68 -0.50
N LEU A 53 0.78 13.00 -0.51
CA LEU A 53 -0.01 13.66 0.54
C LEU A 53 -1.47 13.23 0.49
N ALA A 54 -2.08 13.24 -0.70
CA ALA A 54 -3.46 12.83 -0.89
C ALA A 54 -3.67 11.33 -0.58
N MET A 55 -2.67 10.49 -0.86
CA MET A 55 -2.71 9.07 -0.48
C MET A 55 -2.66 8.91 1.04
N ARG A 56 -1.77 9.64 1.74
CA ARG A 56 -1.66 9.63 3.21
C ARG A 56 -2.99 10.02 3.88
N GLU A 57 -3.64 11.07 3.37
CA GLU A 57 -4.94 11.52 3.90
C GLU A 57 -6.03 10.45 3.82
N ARG A 58 -5.98 9.58 2.80
CA ARG A 58 -6.95 8.49 2.63
C ARG A 58 -6.69 7.28 3.52
N ILE A 59 -5.43 6.86 3.65
CA ILE A 59 -5.07 5.68 4.44
C ILE A 59 -5.05 5.95 5.95
N GLY A 60 -4.99 7.22 6.37
CA GLY A 60 -4.92 7.60 7.78
C GLY A 60 -3.54 7.41 8.39
N GLU A 61 -3.44 7.42 9.73
CA GLU A 61 -2.21 7.01 10.41
C GLU A 61 -2.11 5.49 10.41
N ALA A 62 -0.99 4.98 9.91
CA ALA A 62 -0.64 3.55 9.88
C ALA A 62 0.16 3.15 11.13
#